data_AF-A0A2N5M5X9-F1
#
_entry.id   AF-A0A2N5M5X9-F1
#
_cell.length_a   1.000
_cell.length_b   1.000
_cell.length_c   1.000
_cell.angle_alpha   90.00
_cell.angle_beta   90.00
_cell.angle_gamma   90.00
#
_symmetry.space_group_name_H-M   'P 1'
#
loop_
_entity.id
_entity.type
_entity.pdbx_description
1 polymer ?
#
loop_
_entity_poly.entity_id
_entity_poly.type
_entity_poly.pdbx_seq_one_letter_code
_entity_poly.pdbx_strand_id
1 'polypeptide(L)' 'MIELINECFIDALGMPPSDDQINIVMKNMPAELVSLAERLGENDKEVREEVYVWLNENINDFL' A
#
# COMPACT_ATOMS: atom_id res chain seq x y z
N MET A 1 3.21 1.21 8.13
CA MET A 1 2.99 1.14 6.67
C MET A 1 2.84 -0.29 6.20
N ILE A 2 3.62 -1.23 6.73
CA ILE A 2 3.55 -2.64 6.35
C ILE A 2 2.14 -3.24 6.59
N GLU A 3 1.51 -2.94 7.73
CA GLU A 3 0.14 -3.42 8.01
C GLU A 3 -0.87 -2.89 6.99
N LEU A 4 -0.81 -1.59 6.67
CA LEU A 4 -1.65 -0.97 5.65
C LEU A 4 -1.48 -1.63 4.28
N ILE A 5 -0.24 -1.87 3.85
CA ILE A 5 0.06 -2.55 2.58
C ILE A 5 -0.54 -3.96 2.56
N ASN A 6 -0.41 -4.70 3.67
CA ASN A 6 -0.99 -6.04 3.79
C ASN A 6 -2.52 -6.01 3.62
N GLU A 7 -3.20 -5.10 4.32
CA GLU A 7 -4.65 -4.96 4.23
C GLU A 7 -5.08 -4.60 2.80
N CYS A 8 -4.44 -3.61 2.18
CA CYS A 8 -4.76 -3.19 0.82
C CYS A 8 -4.48 -4.30 -0.22
N PHE A 9 -3.42 -5.10 -0.05
CA PHE A 9 -3.14 -6.25 -0.93
C PHE A 9 -4.21 -7.34 -0.80
N ILE A 10 -4.65 -7.64 0.44
CA ILE A 10 -5.71 -8.61 0.69
C ILE A 10 -7.01 -8.12 0.07
N ASP A 11 -7.34 -6.84 0.22
CA ASP A 11 -8.54 -6.24 -0.38
C ASP A 11 -8.50 -6.27 -1.92
N ALA A 12 -7.32 -6.14 -2.53
CA ALA A 12 -7.15 -6.14 -3.99
C ALA A 12 -7.09 -7.56 -4.61
N LEU A 13 -6.35 -8.48 -4.00
CA LEU A 13 -6.05 -9.81 -4.57
C LEU A 13 -6.68 -10.99 -3.82
N GLY A 14 -7.32 -10.74 -2.67
CA GLY A 14 -7.89 -11.79 -1.82
C GLY A 14 -6.84 -12.66 -1.10
N MET A 15 -5.57 -12.29 -1.17
CA MET A 15 -4.47 -12.99 -0.51
C MET A 15 -3.41 -12.01 0.04
N PRO A 16 -2.75 -12.34 1.16
CA PRO A 16 -1.68 -11.52 1.69
C PRO A 16 -0.46 -11.52 0.75
N PRO A 17 0.27 -10.39 0.66
CA PRO A 17 1.51 -10.33 -0.09
C PRO A 17 2.62 -11.13 0.60
N SER A 18 3.65 -11.53 -0.15
CA SER A 18 4.91 -12.02 0.42
C SER A 18 5.78 -10.88 0.94
N ASP A 19 6.77 -11.19 1.77
CA ASP A 19 7.75 -10.21 2.27
C ASP A 19 8.48 -9.49 1.12
N ASP A 20 8.78 -10.21 0.03
CA ASP A 20 9.41 -9.61 -1.15
C ASP A 20 8.48 -8.62 -1.85
N GLN A 21 7.18 -8.95 -1.96
CA GLN A 21 6.19 -8.05 -2.53
C GLN A 21 6.01 -6.79 -1.68
N ILE A 22 5.97 -6.93 -0.35
CA ILE A 22 5.94 -5.79 0.58
C ILE A 22 7.18 -4.90 0.36
N ASN A 23 8.37 -5.48 0.22
CA ASN A 23 9.59 -4.72 -0.01
C ASN A 23 9.58 -3.98 -1.35
N ILE A 24 9.07 -4.60 -2.41
CA ILE A 24 8.91 -3.98 -3.73
C ILE A 24 7.93 -2.80 -3.64
N VAL A 25 6.79 -3.00 -3.00
CA VAL A 25 5.79 -1.95 -2.76
C VAL A 25 6.40 -0.77 -2.01
N MET A 26 7.03 -1.03 -0.86
CA MET A 26 7.65 0.00 -0.03
C MET A 26 8.72 0.80 -0.79
N LYS A 27 9.46 0.15 -1.68
CA LYS A 27 10.49 0.79 -2.49
C LYS A 27 9.92 1.65 -3.63
N ASN A 28 8.81 1.23 -4.21
CA ASN A 28 8.17 1.92 -5.34
C ASN A 28 7.08 2.90 -4.91
N MET A 29 6.72 2.92 -3.63
CA MET A 29 5.68 3.79 -3.11
C MET A 29 6.05 5.26 -3.30
N PRO A 30 5.14 6.08 -3.88
CA PRO A 30 5.34 7.52 -4.00
C PRO A 30 5.60 8.17 -2.65
N ALA A 31 6.58 9.09 -2.62
CA ALA A 31 6.94 9.80 -1.40
C ALA A 31 5.77 10.64 -0.85
N GLU A 32 4.84 11.04 -1.72
CA GLU A 32 3.61 11.75 -1.38
C GLU A 32 2.69 10.90 -0.51
N LEU A 33 2.54 9.60 -0.81
CA LEU A 33 1.72 8.69 0.00
C LEU A 33 2.35 8.43 1.37
N VAL A 34 3.68 8.28 1.41
CA VAL A 34 4.43 8.17 2.67
C VAL A 34 4.23 9.44 3.51
N SER A 35 4.38 10.61 2.90
CA SER A 35 4.19 11.90 3.56
C SER A 35 2.75 12.10 4.03
N LEU A 36 1.76 11.61 3.28
CA LEU A 36 0.35 11.67 3.65
C LEU A 36 0.09 10.81 4.88
N ALA A 37 0.61 9.58 4.90
CA ALA A 37 0.51 8.66 6.03
C ALA A 37 1.19 9.21 7.29
N GLU A 38 2.33 9.90 7.16
CA GLU A 38 3.01 10.57 8.28
C GLU A 38 2.19 11.73 8.86
N ARG A 39 1.45 12.46 8.01
CA ARG A 39 0.67 13.64 8.41
C ARG A 39 -0.68 13.31 9.03
N LEU A 40 -1.40 12.34 8.46
CA LEU A 40 -2.76 12.00 8.87
C LEU A 40 -2.81 10.75 9.76
N GLY A 41 -1.77 9.92 9.69
CA GLY A 41 -1.71 8.60 10.33
C GLY A 41 -2.13 7.51 9.35
N GLU A 42 -1.46 6.36 9.44
CA GLU A 42 -1.65 5.23 8.51
C GLU A 42 -3.07 4.64 8.51
N ASN A 43 -3.79 4.82 9.61
CA ASN A 43 -5.18 4.37 9.77
C ASN A 43 -6.22 5.41 9.34
N ASP A 44 -5.78 6.60 8.92
CA ASP A 44 -6.70 7.60 8.39
C ASP A 44 -7.37 7.08 7.11
N LYS A 45 -8.65 7.38 6.96
CA LYS A 45 -9.45 6.90 5.85
C LYS A 45 -8.89 7.34 4.49
N GLU A 46 -8.43 8.59 4.39
CA GLU A 46 -7.89 9.16 3.15
C GLU A 46 -6.59 8.44 2.76
N VAL A 47 -5.71 8.20 3.74
CA VAL A 47 -4.47 7.44 3.52
C VAL A 47 -4.75 6.03 3.00
N ARG A 48 -5.73 5.35 3.62
CA ARG A 48 -6.11 3.99 3.21
C ARG A 48 -6.65 3.94 1.78
N GLU A 49 -7.52 4.89 1.42
CA GLU A 49 -8.12 4.96 0.09
C GLU A 49 -7.05 5.24 -0.99
N GLU A 50 -6.17 6.20 -0.76
CA GLU A 50 -5.11 6.56 -1.72
C GLU A 50 -4.08 5.43 -1.90
N VAL A 51 -3.65 4.79 -0.81
CA VAL A 51 -2.73 3.63 -0.89
C VAL A 51 -3.39 2.45 -1.59
N TYR A 52 -4.66 2.18 -1.33
CA TYR A 52 -5.41 1.13 -2.02
C TYR A 52 -5.50 1.39 -3.53
N VAL A 53 -5.90 2.60 -3.94
CA VAL A 53 -6.03 2.97 -5.36
C VAL A 53 -4.68 2.80 -6.06
N TRP A 54 -3.62 3.36 -5.49
CA TRP A 54 -2.29 3.24 -6.07
C TRP A 54 -1.81 1.78 -6.15
N LEU A 55 -1.99 0.99 -5.08
CA LEU A 55 -1.63 -0.44 -5.10
C LEU A 55 -2.39 -1.20 -6.19
N ASN A 56 -3.70 -0.95 -6.33
CA ASN A 56 -4.54 -1.64 -7.30
C ASN A 56 -4.17 -1.26 -8.75
N GLU A 57 -3.82 0.00 -9.01
CA GLU A 57 -3.37 0.46 -10.32
C GLU A 57 -2.01 -0.13 -10.73
N ASN A 58 -1.12 -0.37 -9.76
CA ASN A 58 0.24 -0.86 -9.99
C ASN A 58 0.40 -2.35 -9.64
N ILE A 59 -0.69 -3.08 -9.37
CA ILE A 59 -0.65 -4.43 -8.80
C ILE A 59 0.15 -5.42 -9.65
N ASN A 60 0.07 -5.27 -10.98
CA ASN A 60 0.78 -6.13 -11.93
C ASN A 60 2.31 -5.95 -11.89
N ASP A 61 2.79 -4.82 -11.38
CA ASP A 61 4.22 -4.56 -11.24
C ASP A 61 4.81 -5.23 -9.98
N PHE A 62 3.95 -5.79 -9.12
CA PHE A 62 4.29 -6.42 -7.86
C PHE A 62 4.06 -7.95 -7.86
N LEU A 63 3.62 -8.53 -8.97
CA LEU A 63 3.42 -9.98 -9.19
C LEU A 63 4.62 -10.60 -9.90
#